data_AF-A0A661X0M3-F1
#
_entry.id   AF-A0A661X0M3-F1
#
_cell.length_a   1.000
_cell.length_b   1.000
_cell.length_c   1.000
_cell.angle_alpha   90.00
_cell.angle_beta   90.00
_cell.angle_gamma   90.00
#
_symmetry.space_group_name_H-M   'P 1'
#
loop_
_entity.id
_entity.type
_entity.pdbx_description
1 polymer ?
#
loop_
_entity_poly.entity_id
_entity_poly.type
_entity_poly.pdbx_seq_one_letter_code
_entity_poly.pdbx_strand_id
1 'polypeptide(L)'
;MNRYWFTAIILLLSVAFMNPHNMLFIFTLAMISGVIIDLKALRPLLRWKFLFFLGILVFGTPLFIGSRQSSFWGIPYSADILRMSANMALRSVIILMAIKIFTNHISIEQMSNWLKRVRLKNFSEVFATSMKMMPKVKEISLQTFEEFRHSPKNLNMFSQAFTWTAKLIARLLFFVEDSVIE
;
A
#
# COMPACT_ATOMS: atom_id res chain seq x y z
N MET A 1 -23.67 -9.29 -0.34
CA MET A 1 -22.20 -9.13 -0.48
C MET A 1 -21.97 -8.11 -1.57
N ASN A 2 -21.32 -6.98 -1.25
CA ASN A 2 -21.34 -5.79 -2.11
C ASN A 2 -20.63 -6.02 -3.46
N ARG A 3 -21.17 -5.42 -4.54
CA ARG A 3 -20.63 -5.51 -5.92
C ARG A 3 -19.13 -5.17 -5.98
N TYR A 4 -18.68 -4.25 -5.13
CA TYR A 4 -17.29 -3.79 -5.01
C TYR A 4 -16.30 -4.85 -4.51
N TRP A 5 -16.75 -5.78 -3.65
CA TRP A 5 -15.92 -6.88 -3.16
C TRP A 5 -15.58 -7.85 -4.29
N PHE A 6 -16.60 -8.22 -5.07
CA PHE A 6 -16.41 -9.09 -6.22
C PHE A 6 -15.52 -8.43 -7.27
N THR A 7 -15.69 -7.14 -7.56
CA THR A 7 -14.85 -6.47 -8.56
C THR A 7 -13.40 -6.34 -8.12
N ALA A 8 -13.14 -6.04 -6.84
CA ALA A 8 -11.77 -6.01 -6.32
C ALA A 8 -11.12 -7.41 -6.41
N ILE A 9 -11.85 -8.46 -6.07
CA ILE A 9 -11.37 -9.85 -6.21
C ILE A 9 -11.14 -10.19 -7.69
N ILE A 10 -12.05 -9.83 -8.59
CA ILE A 10 -11.92 -10.09 -10.04
C ILE A 10 -10.69 -9.36 -10.61
N LEU A 11 -10.44 -8.12 -10.18
CA LEU A 11 -9.24 -7.37 -10.55
C LEU A 11 -7.96 -8.03 -10.03
N LEU A 12 -7.96 -8.54 -8.79
CA LEU A 12 -6.82 -9.28 -8.27
C LEU A 12 -6.62 -10.63 -8.97
N LEU A 13 -7.71 -11.30 -9.33
CA LEU A 13 -7.69 -12.54 -10.08
C LEU A 13 -7.12 -12.31 -11.49
N SER A 14 -7.54 -11.22 -12.17
CA SER A 14 -7.06 -10.91 -13.51
C SER A 14 -5.56 -10.65 -13.56
N VAL A 15 -4.99 -10.07 -12.49
CA VAL A 15 -3.53 -9.91 -12.32
C VAL A 15 -2.82 -11.27 -12.30
N ALA A 16 -3.38 -12.28 -11.64
CA ALA A 16 -2.79 -13.61 -11.58
C ALA A 16 -2.73 -14.28 -12.97
N PHE A 17 -3.73 -14.03 -13.82
CA PHE A 17 -3.77 -14.53 -15.21
C PHE A 17 -2.98 -13.68 -16.21
N MET A 18 -2.36 -12.58 -15.77
CA MET A 18 -1.71 -11.63 -16.67
C MET A 18 -0.35 -12.13 -17.15
N ASN A 19 -0.26 -12.56 -18.41
CA ASN A 19 0.98 -13.01 -19.07
C ASN A 19 1.49 -11.94 -20.05
N PRO A 20 2.80 -11.83 -20.41
CA PRO A 20 3.28 -10.82 -21.35
C PRO A 20 2.57 -10.80 -22.71
N HIS A 21 2.01 -11.93 -23.16
CA HIS A 21 1.22 -12.01 -24.39
C HIS A 21 -0.16 -11.34 -24.27
N ASN A 22 -0.80 -11.44 -23.11
CA ASN A 22 -2.18 -10.96 -22.89
C ASN A 22 -2.25 -9.69 -22.04
N MET A 23 -1.10 -9.12 -21.69
CA MET A 23 -0.99 -8.03 -20.72
C MET A 23 -1.81 -6.80 -21.12
N LEU A 24 -1.81 -6.42 -22.41
CA LEU A 24 -2.55 -5.24 -22.89
C LEU A 24 -4.06 -5.46 -22.86
N PHE A 25 -4.53 -6.67 -23.18
CA PHE A 25 -5.94 -7.00 -23.16
C PHE A 25 -6.48 -6.98 -21.72
N ILE A 26 -5.80 -7.68 -20.81
CA ILE A 26 -6.19 -7.74 -19.40
C ILE A 26 -6.11 -6.36 -18.74
N PHE A 27 -5.05 -5.59 -19.04
CA PHE A 27 -4.89 -4.25 -18.51
C PHE A 27 -6.01 -3.31 -18.97
N THR A 28 -6.33 -3.30 -20.26
CA THR A 28 -7.42 -2.47 -20.80
C THR A 28 -8.76 -2.84 -20.18
N LEU A 29 -9.05 -4.14 -20.07
CA LEU A 29 -10.29 -4.62 -19.46
C LEU A 29 -10.38 -4.25 -17.97
N ALA A 30 -9.28 -4.40 -17.23
CA ALA A 30 -9.17 -3.99 -15.84
C ALA A 30 -9.39 -2.47 -15.68
N MET A 31 -8.75 -1.65 -16.51
CA MET A 31 -8.91 -0.20 -16.49
C MET A 31 -10.34 0.23 -16.78
N ILE A 32 -10.99 -0.34 -17.80
CA ILE A 32 -12.40 -0.06 -18.11
C ILE A 32 -13.27 -0.42 -16.91
N SER A 33 -13.08 -1.60 -16.31
CA SER A 33 -13.85 -1.99 -15.13
C SER A 33 -13.63 -1.04 -13.95
N GLY A 34 -12.41 -0.58 -13.72
CA GLY A 34 -12.09 0.39 -12.66
C GLY A 34 -12.71 1.76 -12.90
N VAL A 35 -12.68 2.25 -14.15
CA VAL A 35 -13.32 3.52 -14.56
C VAL A 35 -14.82 3.50 -14.32
N ILE A 36 -15.49 2.39 -14.67
CA ILE A 36 -16.95 2.23 -14.48
C ILE A 36 -17.34 2.25 -13.00
N ILE A 37 -16.45 1.77 -12.12
CA ILE A 37 -16.73 1.63 -10.68
C ILE A 37 -16.43 2.92 -9.92
N ASP A 38 -15.20 3.44 -10.07
CA ASP A 38 -14.76 4.62 -9.33
C ASP A 38 -13.69 5.40 -10.11
N LEU A 39 -14.13 6.48 -10.76
CA LEU A 39 -13.24 7.40 -11.46
C LEU A 39 -12.20 8.05 -10.53
N LYS A 40 -12.50 8.18 -9.22
CA LYS A 40 -11.55 8.72 -8.24
C LYS A 40 -10.41 7.75 -7.97
N ALA A 41 -10.59 6.45 -8.22
CA ALA A 41 -9.54 5.45 -8.05
C ALA A 41 -8.38 5.61 -9.06
N LEU A 42 -8.64 6.24 -10.22
CA LEU A 42 -7.62 6.51 -11.25
C LEU A 42 -6.75 7.73 -10.96
N ARG A 43 -7.25 8.72 -10.22
CA ARG A 43 -6.51 9.98 -9.96
C ARG A 43 -5.07 9.80 -9.45
N PRO A 44 -4.76 8.86 -8.55
CA PRO A 44 -3.39 8.64 -8.10
C PRO A 44 -2.48 8.06 -9.19
N LEU A 45 -3.03 7.22 -10.07
CA LEU A 45 -2.30 6.53 -11.14
C LEU A 45 -1.88 7.49 -12.26
N LEU A 46 -2.67 8.54 -12.49
CA LEU A 46 -2.36 9.60 -13.47
C LEU A 46 -1.43 10.70 -12.93
N ARG A 47 -0.90 10.59 -11.71
CA ARG A 47 0.04 11.59 -11.18
C ARG A 47 1.38 11.45 -11.88
N TRP A 48 1.91 12.56 -12.40
CA TRP A 48 3.20 12.58 -13.10
C TRP A 48 4.34 11.93 -12.31
N LYS A 49 4.40 12.13 -10.98
CA LYS A 49 5.39 11.49 -10.10
C LYS A 49 5.33 9.97 -10.14
N PHE A 50 4.12 9.41 -10.20
CA PHE A 50 3.90 7.96 -10.29
C PHE A 50 4.25 7.43 -11.68
N LEU A 51 3.81 8.14 -12.74
CA LEU A 51 4.18 7.81 -14.14
C LEU A 51 5.69 7.85 -14.35
N PHE A 52 6.38 8.83 -13.78
CA PHE A 52 7.82 8.95 -13.83
C PHE A 52 8.52 7.77 -13.13
N PHE A 53 8.08 7.43 -11.93
CA PHE A 53 8.58 6.26 -11.20
C PHE A 53 8.36 4.95 -11.98
N LEU A 54 7.17 4.79 -12.56
CA LEU A 54 6.83 3.64 -13.38
C LEU A 54 7.70 3.58 -14.64
N GLY A 55 7.93 4.72 -15.30
CA GLY A 55 8.85 4.84 -16.42
C GLY A 55 10.27 4.40 -16.06
N ILE A 56 10.81 4.87 -14.95
CA ILE A 56 12.13 4.42 -14.46
C ILE A 56 12.15 2.92 -14.23
N LEU A 57 11.10 2.35 -13.66
CA LEU A 57 11.03 0.91 -13.39
C LEU A 57 11.03 0.09 -14.68
N VAL A 58 10.25 0.51 -15.67
CA VAL A 58 10.09 -0.18 -16.96
C VAL A 58 11.33 -0.04 -17.83
N PHE A 59 11.90 1.16 -17.92
CA PHE A 59 13.02 1.44 -18.82
C PHE A 59 14.39 1.32 -18.17
N GLY A 60 14.51 1.51 -16.85
CA GLY A 60 15.78 1.40 -16.13
C GLY A 60 16.25 -0.05 -16.05
N THR A 61 15.38 -0.96 -15.61
CA THR A 61 15.74 -2.38 -15.39
C THR A 61 16.36 -3.08 -16.62
N PRO A 62 15.79 -2.96 -17.84
CA PRO A 62 16.29 -3.63 -19.04
C PRO A 62 17.63 -3.10 -19.57
N LEU A 63 18.11 -1.94 -19.09
CA LEU A 63 19.39 -1.37 -19.45
C LEU A 63 20.55 -2.00 -18.66
N PHE A 64 20.28 -2.37 -17.41
CA PHE A 64 21.29 -2.90 -16.49
C PHE A 64 21.33 -4.42 -16.41
N ILE A 65 20.25 -5.11 -16.79
CA ILE A 65 20.10 -6.56 -16.56
C ILE A 65 19.79 -7.30 -17.88
N GLY A 66 20.39 -8.48 -18.04
CA GLY A 66 20.08 -9.49 -19.07
C GLY A 66 20.84 -9.41 -20.39
N SER A 67 20.50 -10.33 -21.30
CA SER A 67 21.13 -10.41 -22.62
C SER A 67 20.68 -9.25 -23.51
N ARG A 68 21.67 -8.48 -23.96
CA ARG A 68 21.54 -7.29 -24.80
C ARG A 68 21.33 -7.69 -26.26
N GLN A 69 20.11 -8.06 -26.59
CA GLN A 69 19.74 -8.58 -27.91
C GLN A 69 19.21 -7.51 -28.87
N SER A 70 18.88 -6.30 -28.36
CA SER A 70 18.31 -5.22 -29.15
C SER A 70 18.97 -3.89 -28.79
N SER A 71 18.98 -2.94 -29.73
CA SER A 71 19.47 -1.59 -29.48
C SER A 71 18.38 -0.56 -29.74
N PHE A 72 18.20 0.37 -28.83
CA PHE A 72 17.37 1.56 -29.04
C PHE A 72 18.27 2.78 -28.98
N TRP A 73 18.36 3.54 -30.07
CA TRP A 73 19.22 4.74 -30.15
C TRP A 73 20.70 4.45 -29.77
N GLY A 74 21.24 3.31 -30.21
CA GLY A 74 22.61 2.89 -29.91
C GLY A 74 22.81 2.34 -28.49
N ILE A 75 21.80 2.38 -27.62
CA ILE A 75 21.87 1.80 -26.28
C ILE A 75 21.34 0.36 -26.33
N PRO A 76 22.18 -0.64 -26.02
CA PRO A 76 21.75 -2.03 -26.00
C PRO A 76 20.85 -2.32 -24.78
N TYR A 77 19.72 -3.00 -25.00
CA TYR A 77 18.76 -3.38 -23.98
C TYR A 77 18.27 -4.82 -24.18
N SER A 78 17.72 -5.41 -23.12
CA SER A 78 17.07 -6.73 -23.18
C SER A 78 15.57 -6.59 -23.46
N ALA A 79 15.12 -7.08 -24.62
CA ALA A 79 13.71 -7.02 -25.01
C ALA A 79 12.81 -7.86 -24.09
N ASP A 80 13.29 -9.02 -23.63
CA ASP A 80 12.55 -9.89 -22.72
C ASP A 80 12.34 -9.23 -21.35
N ILE A 81 13.38 -8.59 -20.82
CA ILE A 81 13.30 -7.88 -19.55
C ILE A 81 12.43 -6.64 -19.69
N LEU A 82 12.49 -5.92 -20.81
CA LEU A 82 11.57 -4.80 -21.06
C LEU A 82 10.11 -5.24 -21.00
N ARG A 83 9.76 -6.35 -21.67
CA ARG A 83 8.41 -6.92 -21.64
C ARG A 83 8.02 -7.37 -20.24
N MET A 84 8.94 -8.00 -19.50
CA MET A 84 8.68 -8.47 -18.14
C MET A 84 8.50 -7.30 -17.15
N SER A 85 9.36 -6.28 -17.22
CA SER A 85 9.27 -5.06 -16.42
C SER A 85 7.99 -4.28 -16.73
N ALA A 86 7.61 -4.17 -18.00
CA ALA A 86 6.33 -3.59 -18.41
C ALA A 86 5.14 -4.38 -17.85
N ASN A 87 5.16 -5.71 -17.96
CA ASN A 87 4.11 -6.57 -17.41
C ASN A 87 3.97 -6.37 -15.89
N MET A 88 5.07 -6.34 -15.15
CA MET A 88 5.04 -6.12 -13.69
C MET A 88 4.57 -4.70 -13.30
N ALA A 89 4.95 -3.69 -14.07
CA ALA A 89 4.47 -2.34 -13.87
C ALA A 89 2.94 -2.24 -14.07
N LEU A 90 2.42 -2.84 -15.14
CA LEU A 90 0.97 -2.92 -15.38
C LEU A 90 0.24 -3.71 -14.28
N ARG A 91 0.80 -4.81 -13.79
CA ARG A 91 0.22 -5.58 -12.66
C ARG A 91 0.10 -4.70 -11.42
N SER A 92 1.14 -3.92 -11.13
CA SER A 92 1.19 -3.03 -9.97
C SER A 92 0.10 -1.95 -10.04
N VAL A 93 -0.15 -1.41 -11.23
CA VAL A 93 -1.24 -0.45 -11.47
C VAL A 93 -2.60 -1.06 -11.15
N ILE A 94 -2.88 -2.26 -11.65
CA ILE A 94 -4.16 -2.95 -11.41
C ILE A 94 -4.33 -3.28 -9.92
N ILE A 95 -3.27 -3.75 -9.24
CA ILE A 95 -3.30 -4.03 -7.79
C ILE A 95 -3.60 -2.75 -7.01
N LEU A 96 -2.88 -1.66 -7.30
CA LEU A 96 -3.11 -0.38 -6.61
C LEU A 96 -4.53 0.13 -6.83
N MET A 97 -5.07 -0.02 -8.04
CA MET A 97 -6.46 0.30 -8.34
C MET A 97 -7.44 -0.56 -7.55
N ALA A 98 -7.22 -1.88 -7.47
CA ALA A 98 -8.05 -2.79 -6.70
C ALA A 98 -8.06 -2.43 -5.22
N ILE A 99 -6.88 -2.14 -4.64
CA ILE A 99 -6.74 -1.65 -3.26
C ILE A 99 -7.49 -0.35 -3.07
N LYS A 100 -7.38 0.60 -4.02
CA LYS A 100 -8.04 1.90 -3.93
C LYS A 100 -9.57 1.77 -3.94
N ILE A 101 -10.11 0.94 -4.83
CA ILE A 101 -11.54 0.64 -4.91
C ILE A 101 -12.00 -0.04 -3.62
N PHE A 102 -11.22 -1.01 -3.14
CA PHE A 102 -11.50 -1.72 -1.89
C PHE A 102 -11.56 -0.74 -0.71
N THR A 103 -10.54 0.09 -0.52
CA THR A 103 -10.45 1.04 0.61
C THR A 103 -11.48 2.17 0.53
N ASN A 104 -11.83 2.67 -0.66
CA ASN A 104 -12.79 3.76 -0.80
C ASN A 104 -14.24 3.35 -0.50
N HIS A 105 -14.62 2.09 -0.78
CA HIS A 105 -16.02 1.64 -0.76
C HIS A 105 -16.34 0.64 0.35
N ILE A 106 -15.35 0.20 1.12
CA ILE A 106 -15.59 -0.72 2.23
C ILE A 106 -15.82 0.06 3.51
N SER A 107 -17.02 -0.12 4.05
CA SER A 107 -17.33 0.29 5.40
C SER A 107 -16.75 -0.70 6.41
N ILE A 108 -16.38 -0.19 7.58
CA ILE A 108 -15.81 -0.99 8.68
C ILE A 108 -16.78 -2.10 9.10
N GLU A 109 -18.09 -1.84 9.05
CA GLU A 109 -19.15 -2.79 9.38
C GLU A 109 -19.18 -3.97 8.41
N GLN A 110 -18.98 -3.72 7.12
CA GLN A 110 -18.92 -4.78 6.11
C GLN A 110 -17.69 -5.67 6.30
N MET A 111 -16.54 -5.05 6.61
CA MET A 111 -15.31 -5.77 6.91
C MET A 111 -15.43 -6.61 8.20
N SER A 112 -16.03 -6.04 9.24
CA SER A 112 -16.34 -6.72 10.51
C SER A 112 -17.27 -7.93 10.30
N ASN A 113 -18.34 -7.77 9.52
CA ASN A 113 -19.27 -8.86 9.21
C ASN A 113 -18.62 -9.98 8.38
N TRP A 114 -17.63 -9.66 7.54
CA TRP A 114 -16.84 -10.67 6.84
C TRP A 114 -15.86 -11.38 7.79
N LEU A 115 -15.15 -10.65 8.64
CA LEU A 115 -14.20 -11.22 9.61
C LEU A 115 -14.88 -12.09 10.68
N LYS A 116 -16.11 -11.73 11.09
CA LYS A 116 -16.96 -12.58 11.94
C LYS A 116 -17.19 -13.96 11.34
N ARG A 117 -17.32 -14.06 10.01
CA ARG A 117 -17.45 -15.36 9.30
C ARG A 117 -16.14 -16.16 9.29
N VAL A 118 -14.99 -15.51 9.45
CA VAL A 118 -13.65 -16.13 9.53
C VAL A 118 -13.24 -16.39 11.00
N ARG A 119 -14.22 -16.54 11.92
CA ARG A 119 -14.04 -16.74 13.37
C ARG A 119 -13.46 -15.56 14.17
N LEU A 120 -13.26 -14.39 13.56
CA LEU A 120 -12.82 -13.17 14.27
C LEU A 120 -14.05 -12.42 14.80
N LYS A 121 -14.69 -12.97 15.83
CA LYS A 121 -15.95 -12.46 16.38
C LYS A 121 -15.84 -11.04 16.97
N ASN A 122 -14.70 -10.72 17.59
CA ASN A 122 -14.50 -9.48 18.36
C ASN A 122 -13.76 -8.39 17.56
N PHE A 123 -13.55 -8.58 16.25
CA PHE A 123 -12.82 -7.61 15.43
C PHE A 123 -13.45 -6.21 15.48
N SER A 124 -14.78 -6.13 15.42
CA SER A 124 -15.51 -4.86 15.49
C SER A 124 -15.17 -4.07 16.75
N GLU A 125 -15.12 -4.76 17.88
CA GLU A 125 -14.93 -4.17 19.20
C GLU A 125 -13.47 -3.73 19.38
N VAL A 126 -12.52 -4.61 19.06
CA VAL A 126 -11.09 -4.29 19.08
C VAL A 126 -10.77 -3.13 18.14
N PHE A 127 -11.36 -3.13 16.94
CA PHE A 127 -11.17 -2.07 15.96
C PHE A 127 -11.78 -0.74 16.43
N ALA A 128 -13.00 -0.76 16.98
CA ALA A 128 -13.63 0.42 17.54
C ALA A 128 -12.83 1.01 18.70
N THR A 129 -12.35 0.17 19.63
CA THR A 129 -11.49 0.60 20.74
C THR A 129 -10.17 1.17 20.23
N SER A 130 -9.54 0.51 19.26
CA SER A 130 -8.31 0.99 18.62
C SER A 130 -8.52 2.35 17.95
N MET A 131 -9.64 2.54 17.25
CA MET A 131 -9.99 3.83 16.61
C MET A 131 -10.28 4.93 17.63
N LYS A 132 -10.88 4.60 18.78
CA LYS A 132 -11.07 5.53 19.91
C LYS A 132 -9.74 5.94 20.55
N MET A 133 -8.79 5.01 20.66
CA MET A 133 -7.46 5.26 21.23
C MET A 133 -6.50 5.97 20.26
N MET A 134 -6.69 5.81 18.95
CA MET A 134 -5.80 6.33 17.90
C MET A 134 -5.44 7.83 18.05
N PRO A 135 -6.38 8.76 18.36
CA PRO A 135 -6.05 10.17 18.54
C PRO A 135 -5.09 10.41 19.71
N LYS A 136 -5.32 9.73 20.84
CA LYS A 136 -4.46 9.83 22.04
C LYS A 136 -3.09 9.20 21.80
N VAL A 137 -3.03 8.04 21.15
CA VAL A 137 -1.76 7.41 20.74
C VAL A 137 -0.97 8.34 19.81
N LYS A 138 -1.64 9.01 18.88
CA LYS A 138 -1.03 9.99 17.98
C LYS A 138 -0.48 11.19 18.74
N GLU A 139 -1.22 11.71 19.72
CA GLU A 139 -0.78 12.81 20.58
C GLU A 139 0.48 12.44 21.38
N ILE A 140 0.45 11.30 22.09
CA ILE A 140 1.60 10.78 22.84
C ILE A 140 2.81 10.60 21.92
N SER A 141 2.60 10.08 20.72
CA SER A 141 3.66 9.89 19.72
C SER A 141 4.27 11.20 19.26
N LEU A 142 3.44 12.21 18.99
CA LEU A 142 3.91 13.54 18.57
C LEU A 142 4.68 14.25 19.70
N GLN A 143 4.15 14.26 20.92
CA GLN A 143 4.83 14.82 22.09
C GLN A 143 6.19 14.15 22.33
N THR A 144 6.23 12.82 22.26
CA THR A 144 7.48 12.06 22.46
C THR A 144 8.48 12.30 21.33
N PHE A 145 8.02 12.55 20.11
CA PHE A 145 8.88 12.92 18.98
C PHE A 145 9.43 14.35 19.10
N GLU A 146 8.62 15.32 19.54
CA GLU A 146 9.08 16.68 19.79
C GLU A 146 10.16 16.71 20.88
N GLU A 147 9.97 15.98 21.97
CA GLU A 147 10.99 15.82 23.02
C GLU A 147 12.29 15.21 22.50
N PHE A 148 12.21 14.21 21.61
CA PHE A 148 13.37 13.63 20.95
C PHE A 148 14.11 14.66 20.08
N ARG A 149 13.36 15.45 19.30
CA ARG A 149 13.93 16.49 18.44
C ARG A 149 14.69 17.57 19.22
N HIS A 150 14.23 17.87 20.43
CA HIS A 150 14.85 18.87 21.31
C HIS A 150 15.92 18.29 22.25
N SER A 151 16.15 16.97 22.24
CA SER A 151 17.16 16.33 23.09
C SER A 151 18.58 16.59 22.58
N PRO A 152 19.55 16.91 23.46
CA PRO A 152 20.92 17.19 23.06
C PRO A 152 21.57 15.98 22.37
N LYS A 153 22.21 16.21 21.21
CA LYS A 153 22.80 15.19 20.31
C LYS A 153 24.04 14.46 20.88
N ASN A 154 24.22 14.41 22.19
CA ASN A 154 25.44 13.92 22.84
C ASN A 154 25.51 12.37 22.96
N LEU A 155 24.53 11.63 22.42
CA LEU A 155 24.49 10.16 22.46
C LEU A 155 24.54 9.56 21.04
N ASN A 156 25.01 8.33 20.90
CA ASN A 156 24.95 7.59 19.63
C ASN A 156 23.50 7.47 19.13
N MET A 157 23.29 7.63 17.81
CA MET A 157 21.96 7.62 17.17
C MET A 157 21.11 6.39 17.54
N PHE A 158 21.73 5.21 17.65
CA PHE A 158 21.07 3.97 18.05
C PHE A 158 20.56 4.01 19.50
N SER A 159 21.36 4.55 20.42
CA SER A 159 20.96 4.70 21.83
C SER A 159 19.81 5.69 21.96
N GLN A 160 19.85 6.81 21.22
CA GLN A 160 18.75 7.77 21.22
C GLN A 160 17.46 7.16 20.66
N ALA A 161 17.54 6.40 19.57
CA ALA A 161 16.40 5.70 18.99
C ALA A 161 15.79 4.70 19.98
N PHE A 162 16.62 3.90 20.65
CA PHE A 162 16.17 2.94 21.66
C PHE A 162 15.48 3.63 22.84
N THR A 163 16.09 4.68 23.39
CA THR A 163 15.51 5.47 24.50
C THR A 163 14.19 6.10 24.10
N TRP A 164 14.07 6.60 22.87
CA TRP A 164 12.81 7.12 22.34
C TRP A 164 11.73 6.05 22.24
N THR A 165 12.05 4.88 21.67
CA THR A 165 11.09 3.78 21.53
C THR A 165 10.66 3.25 22.90
N ALA A 166 11.59 3.08 23.84
CA ALA A 166 11.29 2.66 25.20
C ALA A 166 10.37 3.66 25.92
N LYS A 167 10.64 4.97 25.78
CA LYS A 167 9.82 6.03 26.37
C LYS A 167 8.41 6.08 25.75
N LEU A 168 8.32 5.89 24.44
CA LEU A 168 7.03 5.80 23.74
C LEU A 168 6.22 4.60 24.24
N ILE A 169 6.84 3.41 24.31
CA ILE A 169 6.18 2.19 24.79
C ILE A 169 5.73 2.36 26.24
N ALA A 170 6.57 2.89 27.12
CA ALA A 170 6.21 3.14 28.51
C ALA A 170 5.00 4.07 28.64
N ARG A 171 4.99 5.20 27.91
CA ARG A 171 3.85 6.14 27.90
C ARG A 171 2.57 5.51 27.37
N LEU A 172 2.68 4.66 26.35
CA LEU A 172 1.54 3.92 25.82
C LEU A 172 1.02 2.88 26.82
N LEU A 173 1.91 2.18 27.54
CA LEU A 173 1.51 1.22 28.58
C LEU A 173 0.79 1.90 29.74
N PHE A 174 1.32 3.00 30.27
CA PHE A 174 0.65 3.77 31.32
C PHE A 174 -0.72 4.28 30.84
N PHE A 175 -0.81 4.81 29.62
CA PHE A 175 -2.09 5.22 29.06
C PHE A 175 -3.10 4.07 28.94
N VAL A 176 -2.66 2.88 28.53
CA VAL A 176 -3.53 1.70 28.44
C VAL A 176 -3.99 1.26 29.83
N GLU A 177 -3.09 1.24 30.81
CA GLU A 177 -3.41 0.88 32.20
C GLU A 177 -4.44 1.83 32.81
N ASP A 178 -4.27 3.14 32.64
CA ASP A 178 -5.24 4.15 33.08
C ASP A 178 -6.62 3.99 32.40
N SER A 179 -6.63 3.60 31.13
CA SER A 179 -7.86 3.44 30.34
C SER A 179 -8.65 2.15 30.61
N VAL A 180 -8.07 1.20 31.34
CA VAL A 180 -8.70 -0.08 31.73
C VAL A 180 -9.33 -0.01 33.11
N ILE A 181 -8.98 1.01 33.92
CA ILE A 181 -9.47 1.20 35.29
C ILE A 181 -10.75 2.07 35.34
N GLU A 182 -11.07 2.79 34.26
CA GLU A 182 -12.37 3.48 34.05
C GLU A 182 -13.44 2.58 33.38
#